data_AF-A0AAD3D3N2-F1
#
_entry.id   AF-A0AAD3D3N2-F1
#
_cell.length_a   1.000
_cell.length_b   1.000
_cell.length_c   1.000
_cell.angle_alpha   90.00
_cell.angle_beta   90.00
_cell.angle_gamma   90.00
#
_symmetry.space_group_name_H-M   'P 1'
#
loop_
_entity.id
_entity.type
_entity.pdbx_description
1 polymer ?
#
loop_
_entity_poly.entity_id
_entity_poly.type
_entity_poly.pdbx_seq_one_letter_code
_entity_poly.pdbx_strand_id
1 'polypeptide(L)'
;MLLCNFGEKLIIAEIINSCPLPSLVVKFLEILAMVSFSKSATKYMLVNSILISAVRSSSSFSITKASKTMSKSSIFSRFGGFNFCNKSTNLAATRSLSTSEQYTEDAIGMAKKFNFDQFESLLTTGGDDRSLILPESGANKYHIRPVPIESHQIFRGSCTGNPPTKSAFEATKKFYEENLESIQSCQLDSALRDIFKEQRERLKKYLDLPEGAEVIIAPSGSDAEYLPIAIAKALHPDKKIVNGVTQLNEIGAGTAPASTGKFFSKYAPFLGDHGLDYLEGFDGIEGIVVGARNKDGSVVDAAQKMDEFEKEQIALGNYPIVHAVFGGKTGLRDTVMPSSIDKGDTSMAIVDACQGRFTLAEMKEWMDNDAIVLFTASKFFQAPPFCAAVIIPPSIAEKLSTADAPKEMLGANGLLGFVTDKELPSCMDSWKPYLNDDAINNVGLALRWQAGLYSMEKLESISDDERTALVDEWAAKVKNMVEENPNIDLFCVERSITSIRMAKDGDTSQWLNMGEARDLFRWMSLDVSEVVPDATEEEKKALATSGFIGQPVSVSEDFAIVRIALGVDSLYAYSQDKASTLAEDQMLVNKLGAIAKHFSTLKASGL
;
A
#
# COMPACT_ATOMS: atom_id res chain seq x y z
N MET A 1 -39.48 -32.03 14.77
CA MET A 1 -40.45 -31.54 13.75
C MET A 1 -41.90 -31.58 14.27
N LEU A 2 -42.11 -31.16 15.52
CA LEU A 2 -43.42 -30.89 16.14
C LEU A 2 -43.12 -30.10 17.41
N LEU A 3 -43.18 -28.77 17.27
CA LEU A 3 -43.19 -27.69 18.28
C LEU A 3 -42.71 -26.39 17.61
N CYS A 4 -43.35 -26.06 16.48
CA CYS A 4 -43.31 -24.70 15.92
C CYS A 4 -44.69 -24.10 16.16
N ASN A 5 -44.70 -22.87 16.67
CA ASN A 5 -45.86 -22.08 17.13
C ASN A 5 -46.26 -22.32 18.59
N PHE A 6 -45.57 -21.66 19.52
CA PHE A 6 -46.12 -20.79 20.58
C PHE A 6 -44.97 -20.34 21.51
N GLY A 7 -44.79 -19.02 21.69
CA GLY A 7 -44.15 -18.41 22.87
C GLY A 7 -42.71 -18.83 23.25
N GLU A 8 -41.72 -18.64 22.38
CA GLU A 8 -40.31 -19.00 22.66
C GLU A 8 -39.65 -18.20 23.81
N LYS A 9 -40.19 -17.05 24.22
CA LYS A 9 -39.56 -16.20 25.26
C LYS A 9 -39.85 -16.64 26.70
N LEU A 10 -40.98 -17.31 26.97
CA LEU A 10 -41.36 -17.68 28.35
C LEU A 10 -40.75 -19.02 28.78
N ILE A 11 -40.65 -19.98 27.87
CA ILE A 11 -40.24 -21.36 28.19
C ILE A 11 -38.73 -21.45 28.54
N ILE A 12 -37.88 -20.66 27.89
CA ILE A 12 -36.42 -20.67 28.16
C ILE A 12 -36.10 -20.06 29.53
N ALA A 13 -36.82 -19.00 29.92
CA ALA A 13 -36.62 -18.35 31.22
C ALA A 13 -37.06 -19.26 32.40
N GLU A 14 -38.15 -20.02 32.24
CA GLU A 14 -38.60 -20.98 33.25
C GLU A 14 -37.66 -22.19 33.39
N ILE A 15 -37.09 -22.70 32.29
CA ILE A 15 -36.14 -23.82 32.35
C ILE A 15 -34.84 -23.40 33.06
N ILE A 16 -34.33 -22.19 32.80
CA ILE A 16 -33.11 -21.67 33.45
C ILE A 16 -33.32 -21.47 34.95
N ASN A 17 -34.48 -20.94 35.36
CA ASN A 17 -34.77 -20.69 36.78
C ASN A 17 -35.13 -21.95 37.58
N SER A 18 -35.50 -23.05 36.91
CA SER A 18 -35.93 -24.30 37.58
C SER A 18 -34.86 -25.39 37.60
N CYS A 19 -33.68 -25.17 36.99
CA CYS A 19 -32.67 -26.20 36.82
C CYS A 19 -31.66 -26.21 38.00
N PRO A 20 -31.59 -27.27 38.82
CA PRO A 20 -30.75 -27.29 40.02
C PRO A 20 -29.25 -27.53 39.75
N LEU A 21 -28.84 -27.70 38.48
CA LEU A 21 -27.46 -27.99 38.08
C LEU A 21 -27.00 -27.07 36.93
N PRO A 22 -26.10 -26.11 37.19
CA PRO A 22 -25.62 -25.14 36.19
C PRO A 22 -24.95 -25.77 34.96
N SER A 23 -24.36 -26.96 35.12
CA SER A 23 -23.66 -27.67 34.04
C SER A 23 -24.60 -28.22 32.95
N LEU A 24 -25.87 -28.46 33.26
CA LEU A 24 -26.86 -28.88 32.25
C LEU A 24 -27.34 -27.69 31.40
N VAL A 25 -27.42 -26.50 31.99
CA VAL A 25 -27.82 -25.27 31.30
C VAL A 25 -26.79 -24.90 30.23
N VAL A 26 -25.50 -25.03 30.54
CA VAL A 26 -24.41 -24.79 29.58
C VAL A 26 -24.50 -25.74 28.38
N LYS A 27 -24.69 -27.05 28.60
CA LYS A 27 -24.87 -28.03 27.51
C LYS A 27 -26.12 -27.78 26.67
N PHE A 28 -27.21 -27.33 27.29
CA PHE A 28 -28.45 -27.01 26.56
C PHE A 28 -28.27 -25.77 25.66
N LEU A 29 -27.53 -24.76 26.15
CA LEU A 29 -27.18 -23.56 25.38
C LEU A 29 -26.19 -23.86 24.24
N GLU A 30 -25.23 -24.77 24.43
CA GLU A 30 -24.34 -25.25 23.37
C GLU A 30 -25.11 -25.96 22.23
N ILE A 31 -26.11 -26.79 22.57
CA ILE A 31 -26.96 -27.46 21.58
C ILE A 31 -27.83 -26.44 20.82
N LEU A 32 -28.38 -25.42 21.49
CA LEU A 32 -29.12 -24.33 20.86
C LEU A 32 -28.25 -23.47 19.92
N ALA A 33 -26.98 -23.24 20.29
CA ALA A 33 -26.01 -22.55 19.45
C ALA A 33 -25.68 -23.37 18.18
N MET A 34 -25.55 -24.69 18.30
CA MET A 34 -25.33 -25.58 17.16
C MET A 34 -26.52 -25.63 16.19
N VAL A 35 -27.76 -25.58 16.68
CA VAL A 35 -28.97 -25.59 15.83
C VAL A 35 -29.22 -24.22 15.14
N SER A 36 -28.63 -23.13 15.64
CA SER A 36 -28.87 -21.76 15.13
C SER A 36 -27.95 -21.31 13.99
N PHE A 37 -27.01 -22.16 13.54
CA PHE A 37 -26.00 -21.84 12.53
C PHE A 37 -26.54 -21.54 11.11
N SER A 38 -27.86 -21.53 10.87
CA SER A 38 -28.39 -21.32 9.51
C SER A 38 -29.13 -20.02 9.22
N LYS A 39 -29.45 -19.11 10.18
CA LYS A 39 -30.13 -17.84 9.83
C LYS A 39 -29.84 -16.63 10.75
N SER A 40 -29.26 -15.59 10.14
CA SER A 40 -29.20 -14.15 10.49
C SER A 40 -28.36 -13.66 11.70
N ALA A 41 -27.56 -12.61 11.44
CA ALA A 41 -26.57 -11.98 12.33
C ALA A 41 -27.15 -11.32 13.59
N THR A 42 -28.44 -10.97 13.64
CA THR A 42 -29.05 -10.32 14.80
C THR A 42 -29.17 -11.26 16.02
N LYS A 43 -29.13 -12.59 15.83
CA LYS A 43 -29.14 -13.58 16.93
C LYS A 43 -27.80 -13.70 17.66
N TYR A 44 -26.70 -13.32 17.03
CA TYR A 44 -25.33 -13.52 17.55
C TYR A 44 -25.03 -12.58 18.74
N MET A 45 -25.51 -11.34 18.69
CA MET A 45 -25.29 -10.35 19.75
C MET A 45 -26.03 -10.70 21.05
N LEU A 46 -27.19 -11.37 20.96
CA LEU A 46 -28.01 -11.67 22.15
C LEU A 46 -27.41 -12.81 22.99
N VAL A 47 -26.87 -13.84 22.33
CA VAL A 47 -26.25 -15.01 23.01
C VAL A 47 -24.97 -14.59 23.75
N ASN A 48 -24.15 -13.73 23.15
CA ASN A 48 -22.94 -13.22 23.80
C ASN A 48 -23.24 -12.35 25.02
N SER A 49 -24.32 -11.56 25.01
CA SER A 49 -24.69 -10.72 26.16
C SER A 49 -25.09 -11.56 27.39
N ILE A 50 -25.73 -12.72 27.18
CA ILE A 50 -26.17 -13.63 28.26
C ILE A 50 -24.98 -14.43 28.83
N LEU A 51 -24.04 -14.86 27.97
CA LEU A 51 -22.81 -15.55 28.39
C LEU A 51 -21.90 -14.65 29.25
N ILE A 52 -21.77 -13.37 28.89
CA ILE A 52 -20.96 -12.40 29.66
C ILE A 52 -21.57 -12.15 31.05
N SER A 53 -22.90 -12.17 31.17
CA SER A 53 -23.58 -12.00 32.47
C SER A 53 -23.39 -13.21 33.39
N ALA A 54 -23.36 -14.43 32.85
CA ALA A 54 -23.20 -15.66 33.64
C ALA A 54 -21.77 -15.80 34.22
N VAL A 55 -20.74 -15.35 33.48
CA VAL A 55 -19.34 -15.39 33.93
C VAL A 55 -19.06 -14.36 35.04
N ARG A 56 -19.76 -13.22 35.04
CA ARG A 56 -19.59 -12.18 36.06
C ARG A 56 -20.14 -12.54 37.44
N SER A 57 -21.06 -13.51 37.55
CA SER A 57 -21.60 -13.98 38.83
C SER A 57 -20.74 -15.00 39.58
N SER A 58 -19.65 -15.51 38.98
CA SER A 58 -18.84 -16.59 39.55
C SER A 58 -17.49 -16.16 40.17
N SER A 59 -17.13 -14.89 40.14
CA SER A 59 -15.81 -14.42 40.63
C SER A 59 -15.94 -13.40 41.77
N SER A 60 -16.20 -13.88 42.98
CA SER A 60 -16.01 -13.10 44.22
C SER A 60 -15.55 -14.02 45.35
N PHE A 61 -14.24 -14.15 45.56
CA PHE A 61 -13.66 -14.64 46.80
C PHE A 61 -12.42 -13.80 47.18
N SER A 62 -12.46 -13.30 48.41
CA SER A 62 -11.50 -12.43 49.10
C SER A 62 -10.24 -13.17 49.53
N ILE A 63 -9.09 -12.47 49.68
CA ILE A 63 -8.12 -12.65 50.77
C ILE A 63 -7.24 -11.38 50.94
N THR A 64 -6.86 -11.16 52.19
CA THR A 64 -6.57 -9.93 52.93
C THR A 64 -5.08 -9.53 52.98
N LYS A 65 -4.82 -8.24 53.24
CA LYS A 65 -3.51 -7.60 53.54
C LYS A 65 -2.69 -8.29 54.65
N ALA A 66 -1.35 -8.25 54.51
CA ALA A 66 -0.42 -8.13 55.64
C ALA A 66 0.85 -7.34 55.25
N SER A 67 1.17 -6.33 56.05
CA SER A 67 2.34 -5.45 55.99
C SER A 67 3.55 -6.01 56.72
N LYS A 68 4.79 -5.68 56.30
CA LYS A 68 5.93 -5.44 57.21
C LYS A 68 7.08 -4.69 56.52
N THR A 69 7.51 -3.64 57.21
CA THR A 69 8.67 -2.76 57.02
C THR A 69 10.01 -3.40 57.40
N MET A 70 11.13 -3.07 56.73
CA MET A 70 12.46 -2.86 57.35
C MET A 70 13.41 -2.04 56.45
N SER A 71 14.41 -1.43 57.09
CA SER A 71 15.12 -0.19 56.75
C SER A 71 16.49 -0.32 56.07
N LYS A 72 16.97 0.83 55.58
CA LYS A 72 18.29 1.18 55.01
C LYS A 72 19.53 0.77 55.84
N SER A 73 20.64 0.47 55.15
CA SER A 73 21.97 1.08 55.39
C SER A 73 23.00 0.74 54.30
N SER A 74 23.81 1.75 53.94
CA SER A 74 24.94 1.76 52.99
C SER A 74 26.24 1.14 53.52
N ILE A 75 27.17 0.73 52.63
CA ILE A 75 28.64 0.98 52.71
C ILE A 75 29.33 0.60 51.38
N PHE A 76 30.33 1.42 51.02
CA PHE A 76 31.24 1.38 49.86
C PHE A 76 32.15 0.13 49.76
N SER A 77 32.51 -0.32 48.55
CA SER A 77 33.87 -0.17 47.96
C SER A 77 34.12 -1.09 46.75
N ARG A 78 35.05 -0.62 45.89
CA ARG A 78 35.56 -1.13 44.60
C ARG A 78 35.98 -2.60 44.62
N PHE A 79 35.79 -3.32 43.51
CA PHE A 79 36.84 -3.88 42.63
C PHE A 79 36.19 -4.57 41.42
N GLY A 80 36.90 -4.57 40.29
CA GLY A 80 36.40 -4.98 38.98
C GLY A 80 35.91 -6.43 38.90
N GLY A 81 35.01 -6.66 37.96
CA GLY A 81 34.47 -7.98 37.66
C GLY A 81 33.97 -8.03 36.23
N PHE A 82 34.55 -8.96 35.47
CA PHE A 82 34.02 -9.52 34.23
C PHE A 82 32.51 -9.71 34.34
N ASN A 83 31.73 -9.17 33.39
CA ASN A 83 30.32 -9.51 33.25
C ASN A 83 30.21 -10.93 32.66
N PHE A 84 30.11 -11.90 33.55
CA PHE A 84 29.61 -13.23 33.25
C PHE A 84 28.13 -13.11 32.85
N CYS A 85 27.84 -13.44 31.59
CA CYS A 85 26.49 -13.72 31.13
C CYS A 85 26.01 -14.98 31.86
N ASN A 86 25.16 -14.80 32.87
CA ASN A 86 24.55 -15.91 33.60
C ASN A 86 23.59 -16.65 32.66
N LYS A 87 23.98 -17.86 32.25
CA LYS A 87 23.05 -18.88 31.76
C LYS A 87 22.12 -19.27 32.91
N SER A 88 20.93 -18.66 32.98
CA SER A 88 19.81 -19.24 33.71
C SER A 88 18.95 -20.04 32.74
N THR A 89 18.68 -21.26 33.18
CA THR A 89 17.92 -22.32 32.53
C THR A 89 16.44 -21.96 32.33
N ASN A 90 15.93 -22.22 31.12
CA ASN A 90 14.55 -22.51 30.74
C ASN A 90 13.46 -22.23 31.79
N LEU A 91 12.94 -21.01 31.79
CA LEU A 91 11.50 -20.79 31.76
C LEU A 91 11.22 -20.00 30.49
N ALA A 92 10.49 -20.59 29.54
CA ALA A 92 9.89 -19.84 28.44
C ALA A 92 8.87 -18.88 29.06
N ALA A 93 9.31 -17.69 29.42
CA ALA A 93 8.42 -16.58 29.67
C ALA A 93 7.74 -16.29 28.33
N THR A 94 6.46 -16.63 28.23
CA THR A 94 5.58 -16.19 27.15
C THR A 94 5.52 -14.67 27.20
N ARG A 95 6.45 -13.99 26.50
CA ARG A 95 6.35 -12.57 26.22
C ARG A 95 5.06 -12.38 25.43
N SER A 96 4.15 -11.53 25.94
CA SER A 96 3.02 -11.07 25.16
C SER A 96 3.59 -10.26 23.98
N LEU A 97 3.30 -10.69 22.76
CA LEU A 97 3.64 -9.92 21.57
C LEU A 97 2.92 -8.57 21.62
N SER A 98 3.55 -7.53 21.10
CA SER A 98 2.85 -6.29 20.76
C SER A 98 1.81 -6.58 19.66
N THR A 99 0.81 -5.70 19.51
CA THR A 99 -0.18 -5.82 18.42
C THR A 99 0.51 -5.89 17.04
N SER A 100 1.57 -5.10 16.84
CA SER A 100 2.38 -5.09 15.61
C SER A 100 3.14 -6.41 15.39
N GLU A 101 3.75 -6.96 16.45
CA GLU A 101 4.46 -8.24 16.37
C GLU A 101 3.49 -9.38 16.04
N GLN A 102 2.31 -9.41 16.68
CA GLN A 102 1.29 -10.40 16.41
C GLN A 102 0.77 -10.33 14.96
N TYR A 103 0.51 -9.12 14.45
CA TYR A 103 0.08 -8.92 13.07
C TYR A 103 1.11 -9.42 12.05
N THR A 104 2.39 -9.14 12.32
CA THR A 104 3.50 -9.59 11.48
C THR A 104 3.57 -11.12 11.44
N GLU A 105 3.46 -11.77 12.60
CA GLU A 105 3.43 -13.23 12.70
C GLU A 105 2.21 -13.84 12.02
N ASP A 106 1.03 -13.23 12.12
CA ASP A 106 -0.19 -13.69 11.45
C ASP A 106 -0.05 -13.61 9.92
N ALA A 107 0.51 -12.51 9.41
CA ALA A 107 0.80 -12.35 7.98
C ALA A 107 1.80 -13.39 7.47
N ILE A 108 2.90 -13.61 8.21
CA ILE A 108 3.89 -14.65 7.89
C ILE A 108 3.25 -16.05 7.95
N GLY A 109 2.45 -16.33 8.98
CA GLY A 109 1.74 -17.59 9.15
C GLY A 109 0.77 -17.87 8.00
N MET A 110 0.10 -16.83 7.48
CA MET A 110 -0.74 -16.96 6.29
C MET A 110 0.09 -17.27 5.04
N ALA A 111 1.18 -16.53 4.80
CA ALA A 111 2.06 -16.76 3.65
C ALA A 111 2.64 -18.18 3.65
N LYS A 112 3.08 -18.69 4.81
CA LYS A 112 3.61 -20.06 4.95
C LYS A 112 2.59 -21.15 4.59
N LYS A 113 1.28 -20.92 4.74
CA LYS A 113 0.25 -21.88 4.29
C LYS A 113 0.26 -22.09 2.77
N PHE A 114 0.83 -21.15 2.02
CA PHE A 114 1.02 -21.23 0.57
C PHE A 114 2.44 -21.63 0.17
N ASN A 115 3.21 -22.23 1.10
CA ASN A 115 4.59 -22.67 0.93
C ASN A 115 5.59 -21.56 0.62
N PHE A 116 5.29 -20.31 0.99
CA PHE A 116 6.28 -19.25 0.95
C PHE A 116 7.30 -19.42 2.08
N ASP A 117 8.59 -19.25 1.77
CA ASP A 117 9.66 -19.31 2.76
C ASP A 117 9.64 -18.08 3.69
N GLN A 118 10.57 -18.00 4.64
CA GLN A 118 10.61 -16.89 5.60
C GLN A 118 10.84 -15.54 4.91
N PHE A 119 11.75 -15.49 3.93
CA PHE A 119 12.08 -14.28 3.19
C PHE A 119 10.89 -13.81 2.34
N GLU A 120 10.28 -14.72 1.61
CA GLU A 120 9.08 -14.47 0.80
C GLU A 120 7.91 -13.98 1.66
N SER A 121 7.74 -14.58 2.85
CA SER A 121 6.71 -14.17 3.80
C SER A 121 6.93 -12.74 4.30
N LEU A 122 8.18 -12.35 4.61
CA LEU A 122 8.51 -11.00 5.07
C LEU A 122 8.20 -9.91 4.03
N LEU A 123 8.27 -10.21 2.73
CA LEU A 123 7.91 -9.26 1.67
C LEU A 123 6.43 -8.83 1.75
N THR A 124 5.57 -9.58 2.45
CA THR A 124 4.13 -9.31 2.58
C THR A 124 3.76 -8.48 3.81
N THR A 125 4.71 -8.22 4.71
CA THR A 125 4.46 -7.58 6.03
C THR A 125 4.69 -6.07 6.02
N GLY A 126 4.22 -5.38 7.07
CA GLY A 126 4.46 -3.95 7.26
C GLY A 126 3.84 -3.04 6.19
N GLY A 127 2.76 -3.52 5.57
CA GLY A 127 1.83 -2.74 4.76
C GLY A 127 0.41 -2.86 5.33
N ASP A 128 -0.57 -2.34 4.58
CA ASP A 128 -1.99 -2.47 4.95
C ASP A 128 -2.61 -3.78 4.45
N ASP A 129 -3.94 -3.89 4.55
CA ASP A 129 -4.68 -5.12 4.19
C ASP A 129 -4.55 -5.55 2.71
N ARG A 130 -4.06 -4.68 1.83
CA ARG A 130 -3.80 -5.00 0.42
C ARG A 130 -2.45 -5.67 0.22
N SER A 131 -1.55 -5.67 1.21
CA SER A 131 -0.26 -6.39 1.15
C SER A 131 -0.40 -7.86 1.54
N LEU A 132 -1.42 -8.18 2.35
CA LEU A 132 -1.64 -9.50 2.93
C LEU A 132 -2.02 -10.57 1.90
N ILE A 133 -1.52 -11.79 2.10
CA ILE A 133 -1.90 -12.95 1.30
C ILE A 133 -3.33 -13.40 1.64
N LEU A 134 -4.15 -13.53 0.61
CA LEU A 134 -5.54 -13.94 0.73
C LEU A 134 -5.66 -15.48 0.73
N PRO A 135 -6.43 -16.08 1.67
CA PRO A 135 -6.65 -17.53 1.72
C PRO A 135 -7.26 -18.12 0.46
N GLU A 136 -7.99 -17.34 -0.32
CA GLU A 136 -8.72 -17.80 -1.50
C GLU A 136 -7.83 -17.91 -2.75
N SER A 137 -6.72 -17.16 -2.79
CA SER A 137 -5.90 -17.03 -4.00
C SER A 137 -4.41 -17.32 -3.80
N GLY A 138 -3.91 -17.29 -2.56
CA GLY A 138 -2.46 -17.37 -2.30
C GLY A 138 -1.67 -16.16 -2.81
N ALA A 139 -2.38 -15.06 -3.11
CA ALA A 139 -1.85 -13.79 -3.57
C ALA A 139 -2.51 -12.65 -2.81
N ASN A 140 -1.98 -11.44 -2.91
CA ASN A 140 -2.56 -10.28 -2.26
C ASN A 140 -3.76 -9.68 -3.04
N LYS A 141 -4.34 -8.57 -2.57
CA LYS A 141 -5.47 -7.90 -3.26
C LYS A 141 -5.13 -7.36 -4.66
N TYR A 142 -3.86 -7.30 -5.01
CA TYR A 142 -3.38 -6.98 -6.36
C TYR A 142 -3.16 -8.21 -7.24
N HIS A 143 -3.46 -9.41 -6.75
CA HIS A 143 -3.13 -10.70 -7.36
C HIS A 143 -1.62 -10.93 -7.52
N ILE A 144 -0.82 -10.34 -6.62
CA ILE A 144 0.64 -10.46 -6.61
C ILE A 144 1.06 -11.47 -5.55
N ARG A 145 1.99 -12.33 -5.92
CA ARG A 145 2.69 -13.26 -5.02
C ARG A 145 4.06 -12.66 -4.67
N PRO A 146 4.65 -12.98 -3.49
CA PRO A 146 5.95 -12.46 -3.08
C PRO A 146 7.13 -13.15 -3.78
N VAL A 147 6.92 -13.65 -5.00
CA VAL A 147 7.91 -14.37 -5.81
C VAL A 147 7.85 -13.87 -7.25
N PRO A 148 8.92 -14.02 -8.04
CA PRO A 148 8.90 -13.68 -9.46
C PRO A 148 7.84 -14.47 -10.22
N ILE A 149 7.38 -13.90 -11.34
CA ILE A 149 6.55 -14.63 -12.30
C ILE A 149 7.38 -15.68 -13.03
N GLU A 150 6.70 -16.68 -13.59
CA GLU A 150 7.36 -17.72 -14.39
C GLU A 150 7.88 -17.15 -15.71
N SER A 151 8.97 -17.71 -16.25
CA SER A 151 9.66 -17.15 -17.42
C SER A 151 8.86 -17.18 -18.73
N HIS A 152 7.76 -17.94 -18.78
CA HIS A 152 6.85 -18.00 -19.92
C HIS A 152 5.67 -17.02 -19.80
N GLN A 153 5.55 -16.33 -18.66
CA GLN A 153 4.52 -15.33 -18.41
C GLN A 153 5.03 -13.94 -18.79
N ILE A 154 4.12 -13.05 -19.20
CA ILE A 154 4.46 -11.70 -19.62
C ILE A 154 3.97 -10.70 -18.58
N PHE A 155 4.84 -9.77 -18.15
CA PHE A 155 4.46 -8.71 -17.22
C PHE A 155 4.49 -7.32 -17.87
N ARG A 156 3.36 -6.62 -17.83
CA ARG A 156 3.15 -5.20 -18.20
C ARG A 156 2.21 -4.49 -17.23
N GLY A 157 2.23 -4.89 -15.95
CA GLY A 157 1.38 -4.36 -14.87
C GLY A 157 2.00 -3.21 -14.05
N SER A 158 3.10 -2.62 -14.52
CA SER A 158 3.97 -1.67 -13.79
C SER A 158 3.37 -0.29 -13.47
N CYS A 159 2.04 -0.16 -13.49
CA CYS A 159 1.30 1.06 -13.13
C CYS A 159 0.36 0.86 -11.94
N THR A 160 0.41 -0.31 -11.28
CA THR A 160 -0.45 -0.65 -10.13
C THR A 160 0.36 -1.21 -8.96
N GLY A 161 0.97 -2.38 -9.15
CA GLY A 161 1.83 -3.08 -8.19
C GLY A 161 2.57 -4.20 -8.93
N ASN A 162 3.70 -4.65 -8.40
CA ASN A 162 4.56 -5.61 -9.10
C ASN A 162 4.91 -6.84 -8.26
N PRO A 163 4.94 -8.05 -8.84
CA PRO A 163 5.79 -9.10 -8.30
C PRO A 163 7.26 -8.65 -8.41
N PRO A 164 8.15 -9.12 -7.52
CA PRO A 164 9.57 -8.83 -7.65
C PRO A 164 10.10 -9.39 -8.97
N THR A 165 10.96 -8.63 -9.66
CA THR A 165 11.68 -9.14 -10.84
C THR A 165 12.65 -10.24 -10.38
N LYS A 166 12.98 -11.19 -11.26
CA LYS A 166 13.86 -12.32 -10.89
C LYS A 166 15.20 -11.85 -10.32
N SER A 167 15.86 -10.91 -11.01
CA SER A 167 17.15 -10.38 -10.57
C SER A 167 17.05 -9.57 -9.26
N ALA A 168 15.99 -8.77 -9.08
CA ALA A 168 15.80 -8.04 -7.84
C ALA A 168 15.46 -8.96 -6.67
N PHE A 169 14.68 -10.02 -6.90
CA PHE A 169 14.37 -11.04 -5.89
C PHE A 169 15.64 -11.74 -5.41
N GLU A 170 16.47 -12.23 -6.32
CA GLU A 170 17.73 -12.92 -6.00
C GLU A 170 18.69 -12.00 -5.23
N ALA A 171 18.86 -10.75 -5.69
CA ALA A 171 19.69 -9.75 -5.01
C ALA A 171 19.17 -9.40 -3.60
N THR A 172 17.86 -9.30 -3.45
CA THR A 172 17.21 -8.98 -2.17
C THR A 172 17.27 -10.17 -1.20
N LYS A 173 17.13 -11.40 -1.71
CA LYS A 173 17.29 -12.62 -0.90
C LYS A 173 18.71 -12.73 -0.36
N LYS A 174 19.71 -12.48 -1.20
CA LYS A 174 21.11 -12.41 -0.77
C LYS A 174 21.32 -11.34 0.31
N PHE A 175 20.76 -10.14 0.10
CA PHE A 175 20.82 -9.07 1.11
C PHE A 175 20.19 -9.50 2.45
N TYR A 176 19.04 -10.18 2.41
CA TYR A 176 18.38 -10.72 3.60
C TYR A 176 19.27 -11.73 4.33
N GLU A 177 19.83 -12.70 3.62
CA GLU A 177 20.71 -13.74 4.19
C GLU A 177 21.96 -13.11 4.84
N GLU A 178 22.54 -12.08 4.23
CA GLU A 178 23.77 -11.43 4.70
C GLU A 178 23.54 -10.46 5.87
N ASN A 179 22.39 -9.78 5.93
CA ASN A 179 22.20 -8.63 6.83
C ASN A 179 21.08 -8.81 7.86
N LEU A 180 20.12 -9.70 7.62
CA LEU A 180 18.88 -9.76 8.40
C LEU A 180 18.54 -11.16 8.93
N GLU A 181 18.90 -12.24 8.24
CA GLU A 181 18.46 -13.60 8.62
C GLU A 181 19.01 -14.03 9.98
N SER A 182 20.28 -13.76 10.25
CA SER A 182 20.98 -14.17 11.48
C SER A 182 21.02 -13.09 12.55
N ILE A 183 20.33 -11.96 12.36
CA ILE A 183 20.41 -10.85 13.29
C ILE A 183 19.63 -11.15 14.58
N GLN A 184 20.23 -10.85 15.72
CA GLN A 184 19.52 -10.99 17.00
C GLN A 184 18.49 -9.86 17.13
N SER A 185 17.36 -10.13 17.78
CA SER A 185 16.30 -9.12 17.95
C SER A 185 16.79 -7.83 18.61
N CYS A 186 17.76 -7.90 19.52
CA CYS A 186 18.35 -6.72 20.17
C CYS A 186 19.26 -5.87 19.26
N GLN A 187 19.62 -6.37 18.08
CA GLN A 187 20.46 -5.68 17.10
C GLN A 187 19.65 -5.21 15.88
N LEU A 188 18.42 -5.72 15.70
CA LEU A 188 17.58 -5.45 14.55
C LEU A 188 17.29 -3.96 14.37
N ASP A 189 16.98 -3.25 15.47
CA ASP A 189 16.69 -1.81 15.41
C ASP A 189 17.87 -1.01 14.85
N SER A 190 19.08 -1.27 15.35
CA SER A 190 20.29 -0.58 14.89
C SER A 190 20.57 -0.89 13.43
N ALA A 191 20.45 -2.15 13.02
CA ALA A 191 20.66 -2.53 11.64
C ALA A 191 19.63 -1.90 10.70
N LEU A 192 18.35 -1.84 11.09
CA LEU A 192 17.33 -1.19 10.27
C LEU A 192 17.54 0.32 10.16
N ARG A 193 18.02 1.01 11.22
CA ARG A 193 18.43 2.42 11.12
C ARG A 193 19.52 2.62 10.07
N ASP A 194 20.54 1.77 10.08
CA ASP A 194 21.66 1.83 9.13
C ASP A 194 21.22 1.49 7.71
N ILE A 195 20.38 0.45 7.55
CA ILE A 195 19.81 0.05 6.25
C ILE A 195 18.98 1.18 5.66
N PHE A 196 18.02 1.75 6.40
CA PHE A 196 17.20 2.84 5.87
C PHE A 196 18.02 4.09 5.58
N LYS A 197 19.07 4.36 6.36
CA LYS A 197 20.01 5.44 6.04
C LYS A 197 20.71 5.19 4.71
N GLU A 198 21.26 4.00 4.49
CA GLU A 198 21.89 3.65 3.21
C GLU A 198 20.91 3.73 2.04
N GLN A 199 19.68 3.23 2.22
CA GLN A 199 18.63 3.27 1.19
C GLN A 199 18.24 4.70 0.82
N ARG A 200 18.14 5.61 1.79
CA ARG A 200 17.92 7.05 1.53
C ARG A 200 19.06 7.65 0.71
N GLU A 201 20.31 7.36 1.04
CA GLU A 201 21.47 7.89 0.30
C GLU A 201 21.54 7.35 -1.14
N ARG A 202 21.25 6.05 -1.34
CA ARG A 202 21.15 5.45 -2.68
C ARG A 202 20.02 6.07 -3.49
N LEU A 203 18.86 6.32 -2.88
CA LEU A 203 17.74 6.99 -3.55
C LEU A 203 18.07 8.44 -3.92
N LYS A 204 18.68 9.20 -3.00
CA LYS A 204 19.15 10.57 -3.24
C LYS A 204 20.11 10.64 -4.42
N LYS A 205 21.07 9.71 -4.46
CA LYS A 205 22.03 9.60 -5.56
C LYS A 205 21.35 9.28 -6.89
N TYR A 206 20.45 8.29 -6.92
CA TYR A 206 19.78 7.88 -8.15
C TYR A 206 18.90 8.98 -8.75
N LEU A 207 18.16 9.69 -7.90
CA LEU A 207 17.26 10.78 -8.31
C LEU A 207 17.99 12.12 -8.49
N ASP A 208 19.32 12.16 -8.37
CA ASP A 208 20.15 13.36 -8.45
C ASP A 208 19.61 14.52 -7.58
N LEU A 209 19.24 14.20 -6.34
CA LEU A 209 18.64 15.17 -5.43
C LEU A 209 19.68 16.22 -4.99
N PRO A 210 19.29 17.50 -4.87
CA PRO A 210 20.21 18.55 -4.47
C PRO A 210 20.72 18.35 -3.05
N GLU A 211 21.89 18.91 -2.75
CA GLU A 211 22.45 18.91 -1.40
C GLU A 211 21.46 19.54 -0.40
N GLY A 212 21.31 18.91 0.76
CA GLY A 212 20.34 19.32 1.79
C GLY A 212 18.93 18.75 1.59
N ALA A 213 18.61 18.14 0.44
CA ALA A 213 17.37 17.39 0.30
C ALA A 213 17.39 16.15 1.19
N GLU A 214 16.23 15.85 1.79
CA GLU A 214 16.07 14.78 2.77
C GLU A 214 14.95 13.84 2.34
N VAL A 215 14.99 12.59 2.83
CA VAL A 215 14.05 11.55 2.40
C VAL A 215 13.47 10.86 3.62
N ILE A 216 12.15 10.70 3.64
CA ILE A 216 11.46 9.78 4.56
C ILE A 216 11.11 8.51 3.80
N ILE A 217 11.33 7.36 4.42
CA ILE A 217 10.86 6.07 3.90
C ILE A 217 9.45 5.80 4.41
N ALA A 218 8.53 5.42 3.51
CA ALA A 218 7.12 5.24 3.84
C ALA A 218 6.58 3.88 3.34
N PRO A 219 5.59 3.28 4.02
CA PRO A 219 5.02 2.01 3.61
C PRO A 219 4.31 2.07 2.25
N SER A 220 3.50 3.09 1.96
CA SER A 220 2.86 3.23 0.64
C SER A 220 2.67 4.68 0.23
N GLY A 221 2.36 4.91 -1.04
CA GLY A 221 2.05 6.26 -1.53
C GLY A 221 0.86 6.89 -0.81
N SER A 222 -0.14 6.09 -0.41
CA SER A 222 -1.28 6.61 0.38
C SER A 222 -0.91 6.84 1.84
N ASP A 223 0.00 6.07 2.42
CA ASP A 223 0.51 6.34 3.79
C ASP A 223 1.41 7.58 3.81
N ALA A 224 2.10 7.87 2.71
CA ALA A 224 2.96 9.03 2.56
C ALA A 224 2.19 10.36 2.66
N GLU A 225 0.89 10.37 2.36
CA GLU A 225 0.01 11.55 2.40
C GLU A 225 -0.15 12.17 3.80
N TYR A 226 0.07 11.40 4.87
CA TYR A 226 0.00 11.92 6.23
C TYR A 226 1.21 12.82 6.57
N LEU A 227 2.36 12.58 5.92
CA LEU A 227 3.61 13.28 6.26
C LEU A 227 3.58 14.77 5.88
N PRO A 228 3.08 15.20 4.70
CA PRO A 228 2.86 16.61 4.41
C PRO A 228 2.05 17.37 5.47
N ILE A 229 0.98 16.77 5.99
CA ILE A 229 0.15 17.40 7.03
C ILE A 229 0.94 17.59 8.32
N ALA A 230 1.70 16.57 8.75
CA ALA A 230 2.53 16.67 9.94
C ALA A 230 3.69 17.66 9.77
N ILE A 231 4.32 17.72 8.59
CA ILE A 231 5.35 18.71 8.26
C ILE A 231 4.76 20.11 8.32
N ALA A 232 3.60 20.34 7.70
CA ALA A 232 2.91 21.62 7.75
C ALA A 232 2.56 22.02 9.20
N LYS A 233 2.13 21.06 10.04
CA LYS A 233 1.83 21.32 11.45
C LYS A 233 3.06 21.68 12.27
N ALA A 234 4.18 21.01 12.03
CA ALA A 234 5.44 21.31 12.71
C ALA A 234 5.95 22.73 12.37
N LEU A 235 5.81 23.13 11.11
CA LEU A 235 6.27 24.45 10.64
C LEU A 235 5.30 25.58 10.98
N HIS A 236 4.00 25.29 11.02
CA HIS A 236 2.93 26.27 11.21
C HIS A 236 1.94 25.82 12.30
N PRO A 237 2.38 25.69 13.57
CA PRO A 237 1.56 25.09 14.64
C PRO A 237 0.28 25.87 14.93
N ASP A 238 0.28 27.18 14.70
CA ASP A 238 -0.86 28.07 14.98
C ASP A 238 -1.84 28.23 13.81
N LYS A 239 -1.52 27.70 12.63
CA LYS A 239 -2.39 27.80 11.45
C LYS A 239 -3.30 26.58 11.31
N LYS A 240 -4.51 26.80 10.81
CA LYS A 240 -5.38 25.71 10.34
C LYS A 240 -4.86 25.20 9.00
N ILE A 241 -4.57 23.90 8.93
CA ILE A 241 -4.11 23.25 7.70
C ILE A 241 -5.33 22.86 6.87
N VAL A 242 -5.26 23.12 5.56
CA VAL A 242 -6.28 22.73 4.58
C VAL A 242 -5.62 22.13 3.35
N ASN A 243 -6.22 21.10 2.76
CA ASN A 243 -5.60 20.34 1.68
C ASN A 243 -6.40 20.40 0.37
N GLY A 244 -5.74 20.66 -0.75
CA GLY A 244 -6.33 20.58 -2.07
C GLY A 244 -5.71 19.43 -2.86
N VAL A 245 -6.53 18.46 -3.27
CA VAL A 245 -6.08 17.28 -4.04
C VAL A 245 -6.70 17.27 -5.43
N THR A 246 -5.89 17.00 -6.45
CA THR A 246 -6.31 16.88 -7.85
C THR A 246 -6.45 15.42 -8.28
N GLN A 247 -6.99 15.21 -9.47
CA GLN A 247 -7.08 13.91 -10.14
C GLN A 247 -7.72 12.77 -9.32
N LEU A 248 -8.79 13.05 -8.58
CA LEU A 248 -9.57 11.99 -7.93
C LEU A 248 -9.99 10.92 -8.96
N ASN A 249 -9.92 9.66 -8.52
CA ASN A 249 -10.09 8.42 -9.30
C ASN A 249 -8.88 8.01 -10.15
N GLU A 250 -7.95 8.91 -10.45
CA GLU A 250 -6.66 8.57 -11.11
C GLU A 250 -5.51 8.40 -10.08
N ILE A 251 -5.66 8.89 -8.86
CA ILE A 251 -4.75 8.65 -7.73
C ILE A 251 -5.07 7.37 -6.95
N GLY A 252 -4.21 7.02 -5.98
CA GLY A 252 -4.46 5.92 -5.04
C GLY A 252 -5.80 6.10 -4.32
N ALA A 253 -6.59 5.03 -4.17
CA ALA A 253 -7.91 5.12 -3.53
C ALA A 253 -7.83 5.63 -2.07
N GLY A 254 -6.68 5.47 -1.41
CA GLY A 254 -6.43 5.98 -0.08
C GLY A 254 -5.97 7.43 0.00
N THR A 255 -5.59 8.07 -1.12
CA THR A 255 -5.00 9.41 -1.09
C THR A 255 -5.97 10.47 -0.60
N ALA A 256 -7.18 10.55 -1.18
CA ALA A 256 -8.17 11.54 -0.78
C ALA A 256 -8.53 11.46 0.73
N PRO A 257 -8.88 10.28 1.31
CA PRO A 257 -9.09 10.21 2.77
C PRO A 257 -7.83 10.54 3.57
N ALA A 258 -6.64 10.03 3.19
CA ALA A 258 -5.40 10.27 3.93
C ALA A 258 -5.01 11.77 3.97
N SER A 259 -5.23 12.50 2.87
CA SER A 259 -5.00 13.95 2.76
C SER A 259 -5.85 14.79 3.73
N THR A 260 -6.88 14.18 4.33
CA THR A 260 -7.75 14.78 5.35
C THR A 260 -7.62 14.12 6.73
N GLY A 261 -6.53 13.38 6.96
CA GLY A 261 -6.24 12.76 8.25
C GLY A 261 -7.00 11.46 8.56
N LYS A 262 -7.77 10.94 7.61
CA LYS A 262 -8.58 9.73 7.80
C LYS A 262 -7.81 8.47 7.51
N PHE A 263 -8.06 7.43 8.29
CA PHE A 263 -7.69 6.08 7.90
C PHE A 263 -8.44 5.69 6.62
N PHE A 264 -7.72 5.15 5.64
CA PHE A 264 -8.30 4.72 4.36
C PHE A 264 -8.40 3.19 4.22
N SER A 265 -7.76 2.47 5.13
CA SER A 265 -7.74 1.01 5.21
C SER A 265 -8.17 0.63 6.62
N LYS A 266 -8.76 -0.58 6.75
CA LYS A 266 -9.08 -1.17 8.04
C LYS A 266 -7.82 -1.53 8.84
N TYR A 267 -6.72 -1.77 8.13
CA TYR A 267 -5.43 -2.14 8.70
C TYR A 267 -4.40 -1.05 8.44
N ALA A 268 -3.61 -0.72 9.45
CA ALA A 268 -2.41 0.09 9.32
C ALA A 268 -1.15 -0.74 9.64
N PRO A 269 0.03 -0.39 9.08
CA PRO A 269 1.25 -1.21 9.13
C PRO A 269 1.64 -1.74 10.51
N PHE A 270 1.51 -0.92 11.56
CA PHE A 270 1.91 -1.30 12.93
C PHE A 270 0.73 -1.35 13.93
N LEU A 271 -0.47 -0.98 13.51
CA LEU A 271 -1.67 -1.07 14.35
C LEU A 271 -2.50 -2.31 14.06
N GLY A 272 -2.34 -2.91 12.87
CA GLY A 272 -3.27 -3.92 12.39
C GLY A 272 -4.69 -3.34 12.30
N ASP A 273 -5.68 -4.15 12.64
CA ASP A 273 -7.09 -3.74 12.68
C ASP A 273 -7.35 -2.76 13.84
N HIS A 274 -7.57 -1.48 13.52
CA HIS A 274 -7.65 -0.39 14.51
C HIS A 274 -9.09 0.09 14.79
N GLY A 275 -10.01 -0.03 13.83
CA GLY A 275 -11.41 0.40 13.99
C GLY A 275 -11.59 1.91 14.24
N LEU A 276 -10.63 2.74 13.79
CA LEU A 276 -10.61 4.20 13.94
C LEU A 276 -10.90 4.90 12.62
N ASP A 277 -11.55 6.06 12.67
CA ASP A 277 -11.84 6.87 11.47
C ASP A 277 -10.70 7.85 11.12
N TYR A 278 -10.04 8.40 12.14
CA TYR A 278 -8.99 9.43 12.00
C TYR A 278 -7.73 9.02 12.76
N LEU A 279 -6.58 9.45 12.23
CA LEU A 279 -5.31 9.38 12.96
C LEU A 279 -5.33 10.35 14.13
N GLU A 280 -4.71 9.96 15.25
CA GLU A 280 -4.56 10.81 16.42
C GLU A 280 -3.82 12.11 16.06
N GLY A 281 -4.42 13.27 16.34
CA GLY A 281 -3.88 14.59 16.03
C GLY A 281 -4.15 15.09 14.60
N PHE A 282 -4.84 14.32 13.77
CA PHE A 282 -5.17 14.67 12.37
C PHE A 282 -6.67 14.99 12.16
N ASP A 283 -7.45 15.13 13.22
CA ASP A 283 -8.84 15.55 13.13
C ASP A 283 -8.96 17.02 12.70
N GLY A 284 -10.06 17.37 12.02
CA GLY A 284 -10.34 18.74 11.61
C GLY A 284 -9.58 19.24 10.38
N ILE A 285 -8.80 18.38 9.71
CA ILE A 285 -8.21 18.70 8.40
C ILE A 285 -9.31 18.72 7.34
N GLU A 286 -9.50 19.87 6.73
CA GLU A 286 -10.49 20.10 5.67
C GLU A 286 -9.80 20.28 4.33
N GLY A 287 -10.56 20.19 3.24
CA GLY A 287 -9.96 20.29 1.92
C GLY A 287 -10.94 20.22 0.78
N ILE A 288 -10.41 20.47 -0.42
CA ILE A 288 -11.12 20.25 -1.68
C ILE A 288 -10.51 19.07 -2.42
N VAL A 289 -11.35 18.43 -3.23
CA VAL A 289 -10.91 17.39 -4.16
C VAL A 289 -11.45 17.70 -5.54
N VAL A 290 -10.56 17.69 -6.54
CA VAL A 290 -10.90 17.89 -7.96
C VAL A 290 -10.81 16.55 -8.68
N GLY A 291 -11.88 16.21 -9.42
CA GLY A 291 -11.93 14.99 -10.23
C GLY A 291 -10.92 15.05 -11.38
N ALA A 292 -10.34 13.91 -11.77
CA ALA A 292 -9.46 13.84 -12.93
C ALA A 292 -10.20 14.00 -14.26
N ARG A 293 -11.45 13.53 -14.30
CA ARG A 293 -12.24 13.39 -15.52
C ARG A 293 -13.71 13.70 -15.26
N ASN A 294 -14.39 14.20 -16.28
CA ASN A 294 -15.84 14.26 -16.33
C ASN A 294 -16.43 12.86 -16.55
N LYS A 295 -17.76 12.76 -16.45
CA LYS A 295 -18.51 11.49 -16.62
C LYS A 295 -18.29 10.82 -17.98
N ASP A 296 -18.04 11.62 -19.03
CA ASP A 296 -17.75 11.15 -20.39
C ASP A 296 -16.28 10.73 -20.58
N GLY A 297 -15.43 10.89 -19.56
CA GLY A 297 -14.01 10.58 -19.58
C GLY A 297 -13.09 11.69 -20.09
N SER A 298 -13.64 12.84 -20.48
CA SER A 298 -12.83 14.02 -20.79
C SER A 298 -12.07 14.50 -19.57
N VAL A 299 -10.82 14.95 -19.78
CA VAL A 299 -9.93 15.42 -18.70
C VAL A 299 -10.46 16.72 -18.10
N VAL A 300 -10.38 16.83 -16.77
CA VAL A 300 -10.64 18.06 -16.02
C VAL A 300 -9.31 18.76 -15.76
N ASP A 301 -9.17 20.00 -16.21
CA ASP A 301 -8.06 20.85 -15.82
C ASP A 301 -8.33 21.45 -14.43
N ALA A 302 -7.52 21.09 -13.45
CA ALA A 302 -7.66 21.53 -12.07
C ALA A 302 -6.99 22.89 -11.79
N ALA A 303 -6.15 23.41 -12.70
CA ALA A 303 -5.24 24.52 -12.43
C ALA A 303 -5.93 25.75 -11.85
N GLN A 304 -6.99 26.24 -12.53
CA GLN A 304 -7.73 27.42 -12.06
C GLN A 304 -8.35 27.20 -10.67
N LYS A 305 -8.98 26.05 -10.46
CA LYS A 305 -9.67 25.75 -9.19
C LYS A 305 -8.69 25.61 -8.02
N MET A 306 -7.49 25.08 -8.29
CA MET A 306 -6.44 24.96 -7.28
C MET A 306 -5.81 26.31 -6.94
N ASP A 307 -5.59 27.19 -7.92
CA ASP A 307 -5.13 28.57 -7.70
C ASP A 307 -6.15 29.41 -6.91
N GLU A 308 -7.44 29.28 -7.24
CA GLU A 308 -8.52 29.92 -6.48
C GLU A 308 -8.57 29.42 -5.03
N PHE A 309 -8.45 28.10 -4.83
CA PHE A 309 -8.38 27.50 -3.50
C PHE A 309 -7.20 28.03 -2.68
N GLU A 310 -5.98 28.02 -3.24
CA GLU A 310 -4.78 28.49 -2.53
C GLU A 310 -4.94 29.94 -2.08
N LYS A 311 -5.36 30.83 -2.99
CA LYS A 311 -5.57 32.26 -2.70
C LYS A 311 -6.64 32.50 -1.65
N GLU A 312 -7.77 31.79 -1.74
CA GLU A 312 -8.86 31.90 -0.76
C GLU A 312 -8.39 31.47 0.63
N GLN A 313 -7.71 30.33 0.73
CA GLN A 313 -7.28 29.80 2.03
C GLN A 313 -6.19 30.66 2.68
N ILE A 314 -5.26 31.22 1.90
CA ILE A 314 -4.30 32.22 2.38
C ILE A 314 -5.03 33.45 2.91
N ALA A 315 -6.04 33.97 2.19
CA ALA A 315 -6.81 35.14 2.62
C ALA A 315 -7.61 34.90 3.92
N LEU A 316 -8.01 33.66 4.18
CA LEU A 316 -8.66 33.24 5.44
C LEU A 316 -7.67 33.05 6.60
N GLY A 317 -6.36 33.15 6.36
CA GLY A 317 -5.31 32.92 7.37
C GLY A 317 -5.01 31.43 7.61
N ASN A 318 -5.53 30.54 6.76
CA ASN A 318 -5.22 29.12 6.79
C ASN A 318 -3.87 28.85 6.11
N TYR A 319 -3.35 27.64 6.27
CA TYR A 319 -2.16 27.15 5.57
C TYR A 319 -2.57 26.09 4.54
N PRO A 320 -2.64 26.45 3.24
CA PRO A 320 -3.00 25.50 2.21
C PRO A 320 -1.83 24.59 1.82
N ILE A 321 -2.14 23.31 1.71
CA ILE A 321 -1.34 22.30 1.00
C ILE A 321 -1.99 22.10 -0.37
N VAL A 322 -1.21 22.23 -1.43
CA VAL A 322 -1.68 22.21 -2.83
C VAL A 322 -0.99 21.06 -3.55
N HIS A 323 -1.75 20.02 -3.88
CA HIS A 323 -1.25 18.87 -4.62
C HIS A 323 -1.34 19.10 -6.13
N ALA A 324 -0.38 18.54 -6.85
CA ALA A 324 -0.51 18.22 -8.27
C ALA A 324 0.01 16.81 -8.55
N VAL A 325 -0.66 16.12 -9.46
CA VAL A 325 -0.42 14.72 -9.79
C VAL A 325 0.30 14.64 -11.13
N PHE A 326 1.52 14.11 -11.10
CA PHE A 326 2.37 13.94 -12.27
C PHE A 326 2.52 12.46 -12.60
N GLY A 327 1.41 11.91 -13.11
CA GLY A 327 1.26 10.50 -13.46
C GLY A 327 0.16 9.84 -12.64
N GLY A 328 -1.09 9.97 -13.07
CA GLY A 328 -2.22 9.19 -12.57
C GLY A 328 -2.17 7.72 -13.03
N LYS A 329 -3.21 6.94 -12.74
CA LYS A 329 -3.32 5.52 -13.16
C LYS A 329 -3.24 5.33 -14.68
N THR A 330 -3.71 6.31 -15.45
CA THR A 330 -3.60 6.36 -16.93
C THR A 330 -2.33 7.05 -17.42
N GLY A 331 -1.55 7.64 -16.52
CA GLY A 331 -0.42 8.51 -16.83
C GLY A 331 -0.77 10.00 -16.95
N LEU A 332 -2.05 10.36 -16.75
CA LEU A 332 -2.53 11.74 -16.73
C LEU A 332 -1.68 12.65 -15.82
N ARG A 333 -1.48 13.89 -16.23
CA ARG A 333 -0.66 14.89 -15.53
C ARG A 333 -1.46 16.19 -15.39
N ASP A 334 -1.28 16.86 -14.26
CA ASP A 334 -1.76 18.23 -14.13
C ASP A 334 -0.94 19.16 -15.02
N THR A 335 -1.58 20.21 -15.52
CA THR A 335 -1.02 21.15 -16.49
C THR A 335 -0.11 22.19 -15.82
N VAL A 336 -0.30 22.43 -14.52
CA VAL A 336 0.42 23.42 -13.72
C VAL A 336 1.01 22.73 -12.50
N MET A 337 2.31 22.94 -12.30
CA MET A 337 3.02 22.54 -11.11
C MET A 337 2.86 23.62 -10.02
N PRO A 338 2.41 23.27 -8.79
CA PRO A 338 2.32 24.21 -7.69
C PRO A 338 3.70 24.47 -7.09
N SER A 339 3.94 25.68 -6.60
CA SER A 339 5.17 26.04 -5.89
C SER A 339 4.88 26.30 -4.41
N SER A 340 5.78 25.91 -3.51
CA SER A 340 5.65 26.29 -2.09
C SER A 340 5.95 27.79 -1.93
N ILE A 341 4.91 28.61 -1.71
CA ILE A 341 5.06 30.07 -1.64
C ILE A 341 5.92 30.45 -0.42
N ASP A 342 6.85 31.39 -0.64
CA ASP A 342 7.82 31.84 0.35
C ASP A 342 8.62 30.68 0.96
N LYS A 343 9.03 29.73 0.10
CA LYS A 343 9.75 28.51 0.50
C LYS A 343 8.99 27.72 1.57
N GLY A 344 7.67 27.65 1.45
CA GLY A 344 6.81 26.94 2.41
C GLY A 344 6.28 27.77 3.58
N ASP A 345 6.54 29.08 3.67
CA ASP A 345 6.00 29.89 4.79
C ASP A 345 4.52 30.26 4.62
N THR A 346 4.08 30.36 3.36
CA THR A 346 2.72 30.79 3.02
C THR A 346 1.84 29.62 2.59
N SER A 347 2.36 28.71 1.78
CA SER A 347 1.68 27.48 1.33
C SER A 347 2.69 26.37 1.05
N MET A 348 2.21 25.13 0.93
CA MET A 348 3.05 23.96 0.64
C MET A 348 2.59 23.28 -0.64
N ALA A 349 3.51 23.14 -1.59
CA ALA A 349 3.29 22.36 -2.80
C ALA A 349 3.66 20.89 -2.60
N ILE A 350 2.77 19.99 -3.02
CA ILE A 350 2.99 18.55 -3.05
C ILE A 350 2.92 18.07 -4.50
N VAL A 351 3.94 17.34 -4.94
CA VAL A 351 3.92 16.64 -6.22
C VAL A 351 3.72 15.15 -5.95
N ASP A 352 2.56 14.61 -6.36
CA ASP A 352 2.36 13.17 -6.42
C ASP A 352 3.03 12.62 -7.69
N ALA A 353 4.22 12.06 -7.52
CA ALA A 353 4.99 11.37 -8.54
C ALA A 353 5.01 9.85 -8.30
N CYS A 354 3.98 9.29 -7.64
CA CYS A 354 3.95 7.90 -7.24
C CYS A 354 3.95 6.90 -8.42
N GLN A 355 3.71 7.31 -9.66
CA GLN A 355 3.91 6.44 -10.84
C GLN A 355 5.38 6.23 -11.19
N GLY A 356 6.27 7.15 -10.81
CA GLY A 356 7.70 7.05 -11.11
C GLY A 356 8.04 7.26 -12.59
N ARG A 357 7.16 7.94 -13.35
CA ARG A 357 7.30 8.18 -14.80
C ARG A 357 7.59 9.65 -15.06
N PHE A 358 8.77 10.08 -14.64
CA PHE A 358 9.27 11.45 -14.76
C PHE A 358 10.77 11.44 -15.10
N THR A 359 11.26 12.56 -15.60
CA THR A 359 12.69 12.78 -15.90
C THR A 359 13.42 13.36 -14.69
N LEU A 360 14.75 13.25 -14.66
CA LEU A 360 15.56 13.90 -13.62
C LEU A 360 15.44 15.43 -13.68
N ALA A 361 15.20 15.99 -14.87
CA ALA A 361 14.94 17.42 -15.04
C ALA A 361 13.63 17.84 -14.35
N GLU A 362 12.57 17.05 -14.45
CA GLU A 362 11.30 17.30 -13.74
C GLU A 362 11.50 17.22 -12.22
N MET A 363 12.23 16.21 -11.72
CA MET A 363 12.57 16.13 -10.29
C MET A 363 13.31 17.38 -9.80
N LYS A 364 14.31 17.84 -10.56
CA LYS A 364 15.04 19.06 -10.24
C LYS A 364 14.12 20.28 -10.22
N GLU A 365 13.23 20.43 -11.20
CA GLU A 365 12.27 21.54 -11.26
C GLU A 365 11.36 21.56 -10.01
N TRP A 366 10.88 20.40 -9.56
CA TRP A 366 10.06 20.30 -8.34
C TRP A 366 10.85 20.70 -7.09
N MET A 367 12.10 20.28 -6.97
CA MET A 367 12.98 20.68 -5.86
C MET A 367 13.31 22.18 -5.89
N ASP A 368 13.54 22.77 -7.08
CA ASP A 368 13.79 24.21 -7.24
C ASP A 368 12.57 25.07 -6.84
N ASN A 369 11.36 24.50 -6.87
CA ASN A 369 10.11 25.13 -6.46
C ASN A 369 9.69 24.79 -5.02
N ASP A 370 10.60 24.19 -4.24
CA ASP A 370 10.37 23.79 -2.86
C ASP A 370 9.15 22.88 -2.69
N ALA A 371 8.80 22.08 -3.71
CA ALA A 371 7.73 21.10 -3.61
C ALA A 371 8.21 19.83 -2.89
N ILE A 372 7.38 19.31 -2.00
CA ILE A 372 7.57 17.97 -1.43
C ILE A 372 7.08 16.95 -2.45
N VAL A 373 7.88 15.91 -2.71
CA VAL A 373 7.53 14.88 -3.71
C VAL A 373 7.15 13.57 -3.04
N LEU A 374 5.95 13.06 -3.34
CA LEU A 374 5.53 11.70 -2.98
C LEU A 374 5.96 10.73 -4.07
N PHE A 375 6.69 9.69 -3.69
CA PHE A 375 7.35 8.77 -4.62
C PHE A 375 7.07 7.31 -4.25
N THR A 376 6.98 6.43 -5.26
CA THR A 376 6.99 4.98 -5.01
C THR A 376 7.89 4.24 -5.99
N ALA A 377 8.65 3.26 -5.49
CA ALA A 377 9.40 2.32 -6.34
C ALA A 377 8.52 1.15 -6.83
N SER A 378 7.33 1.00 -6.25
CA SER A 378 6.44 -0.16 -6.50
C SER A 378 5.56 -0.08 -7.75
N LYS A 379 5.86 0.84 -8.68
CA LYS A 379 5.18 0.97 -9.99
C LYS A 379 6.18 0.85 -11.13
N PHE A 380 6.63 1.96 -11.72
CA PHE A 380 7.60 1.93 -12.83
C PHE A 380 8.87 1.15 -12.49
N PHE A 381 9.42 1.35 -11.28
CA PHE A 381 10.66 0.72 -10.82
C PHE A 381 10.50 -0.72 -10.32
N GLN A 382 9.31 -1.32 -10.41
CA GLN A 382 9.06 -2.73 -10.14
C GLN A 382 9.55 -3.29 -8.79
N ALA A 383 9.62 -2.45 -7.76
CA ALA A 383 9.67 -2.95 -6.39
C ALA A 383 8.37 -3.70 -6.05
N PRO A 384 8.38 -4.65 -5.09
CA PRO A 384 7.15 -5.21 -4.56
C PRO A 384 6.24 -4.09 -3.99
N PRO A 385 4.91 -4.30 -3.92
CA PRO A 385 3.96 -3.28 -3.46
C PRO A 385 4.29 -2.83 -2.05
N PHE A 386 3.93 -1.60 -1.69
CA PHE A 386 4.26 -1.00 -0.38
C PHE A 386 5.74 -0.59 -0.25
N CYS A 387 6.21 0.24 -1.19
CA CYS A 387 7.57 0.77 -1.22
C CYS A 387 7.52 2.25 -1.64
N ALA A 388 7.39 3.16 -0.66
CA ALA A 388 7.20 4.59 -0.89
C ALA A 388 8.22 5.46 -0.15
N ALA A 389 8.34 6.72 -0.58
CA ALA A 389 9.17 7.74 0.04
C ALA A 389 8.52 9.13 -0.07
N VAL A 390 8.90 10.01 0.84
CA VAL A 390 8.60 11.45 0.79
C VAL A 390 9.93 12.19 0.69
N ILE A 391 10.10 12.96 -0.37
CA ILE A 391 11.30 13.73 -0.65
C ILE A 391 11.05 15.17 -0.25
N ILE A 392 11.89 15.69 0.64
CA ILE A 392 11.79 17.02 1.24
C ILE A 392 12.86 17.91 0.61
N PRO A 393 12.47 19.07 0.03
CA PRO A 393 13.42 19.99 -0.57
C PRO A 393 14.30 20.67 0.50
N PRO A 394 15.51 21.15 0.13
CA PRO A 394 16.48 21.66 1.10
C PRO A 394 15.96 22.75 2.03
N SER A 395 15.17 23.69 1.51
CA SER A 395 14.64 24.82 2.32
C SER A 395 13.67 24.36 3.41
N ILE A 396 12.83 23.37 3.11
CA ILE A 396 11.87 22.81 4.05
C ILE A 396 12.59 21.92 5.08
N ALA A 397 13.59 21.15 4.64
CA ALA A 397 14.44 20.36 5.51
C ALA A 397 15.21 21.24 6.52
N GLU A 398 15.76 22.37 6.08
CA GLU A 398 16.43 23.34 6.95
C GLU A 398 15.48 23.87 8.04
N LYS A 399 14.27 24.30 7.65
CA LYS A 399 13.26 24.78 8.60
C LYS A 399 12.87 23.70 9.61
N LEU A 400 12.60 22.48 9.14
CA LEU A 400 12.24 21.34 9.98
C LEU A 400 13.31 21.01 11.03
N SER A 401 14.60 21.14 10.68
CA SER A 401 15.71 20.84 11.59
C SER A 401 15.72 21.70 12.86
N THR A 402 15.02 22.85 12.82
CA THR A 402 14.89 23.79 13.95
C THR A 402 13.49 23.82 14.54
N ALA A 403 12.52 23.16 13.90
CA ALA A 403 11.13 23.16 14.33
C ALA A 403 10.89 22.14 15.46
N ASP A 404 9.94 22.49 16.33
CA ASP A 404 9.42 21.54 17.31
C ASP A 404 8.62 20.42 16.62
N ALA A 405 8.68 19.23 17.19
CA ALA A 405 7.88 18.11 16.71
C ALA A 405 6.37 18.34 16.95
N PRO A 406 5.48 17.95 16.03
CA PRO A 406 4.03 18.03 16.20
C PRO A 406 3.55 16.87 17.08
N LYS A 407 3.86 16.92 18.38
CA LYS A 407 3.78 15.78 19.31
C LYS A 407 2.42 15.08 19.33
N GLU A 408 1.35 15.84 19.14
CA GLU A 408 -0.03 15.35 19.07
C GLU A 408 -0.29 14.39 17.90
N MET A 409 0.50 14.47 16.83
CA MET A 409 0.39 13.62 15.64
C MET A 409 1.28 12.38 15.68
N LEU A 410 2.23 12.30 16.62
CA LEU A 410 3.28 11.28 16.66
C LEU A 410 2.95 10.08 17.56
N GLY A 411 1.73 10.03 18.13
CA GLY A 411 1.28 8.94 18.99
C GLY A 411 1.10 7.60 18.26
N ALA A 412 0.85 6.53 19.03
CA ALA A 412 0.64 5.18 18.51
C ALA A 412 -0.48 5.13 17.47
N ASN A 413 -1.61 5.78 17.72
CA ASN A 413 -2.74 5.85 16.78
C ASN A 413 -2.58 6.98 15.73
N GLY A 414 -1.44 7.68 15.74
CA GLY A 414 -1.03 8.68 14.75
C GLY A 414 0.06 8.12 13.84
N LEU A 415 1.12 8.91 13.60
CA LEU A 415 2.19 8.54 12.68
C LEU A 415 3.02 7.32 13.11
N LEU A 416 3.10 7.01 14.41
CA LEU A 416 3.79 5.79 14.88
C LEU A 416 3.11 4.50 14.39
N GLY A 417 1.85 4.57 13.95
CA GLY A 417 1.17 3.44 13.30
C GLY A 417 1.71 3.09 11.90
N PHE A 418 2.57 3.95 11.32
CA PHE A 418 3.03 3.86 9.93
C PHE A 418 4.56 3.97 9.78
N VAL A 419 5.20 4.84 10.56
CA VAL A 419 6.65 5.13 10.49
C VAL A 419 7.25 5.20 11.90
N THR A 420 8.51 4.82 12.03
CA THR A 420 9.29 4.90 13.28
C THR A 420 10.45 5.89 13.12
N ASP A 421 11.27 6.03 14.16
CA ASP A 421 12.51 6.81 14.13
C ASP A 421 13.48 6.38 13.00
N LYS A 422 13.41 5.11 12.58
CA LYS A 422 14.35 4.46 11.65
C LYS A 422 14.14 4.96 10.22
N GLU A 423 12.89 5.23 9.83
CA GLU A 423 12.52 5.71 8.51
C GLU A 423 12.76 7.23 8.30
N LEU A 424 12.99 7.98 9.38
CA LEU A 424 13.13 9.44 9.33
C LEU A 424 14.55 9.94 9.01
N PRO A 425 14.68 11.05 8.26
CA PRO A 425 15.94 11.73 8.00
C PRO A 425 16.44 12.53 9.21
N SER A 426 17.60 13.19 9.07
CA SER A 426 18.23 13.95 10.16
C SER A 426 17.52 15.27 10.46
N CYS A 427 16.91 15.90 9.46
CA CYS A 427 16.10 17.12 9.65
C CYS A 427 14.87 16.94 10.56
N MET A 428 14.55 15.69 10.95
CA MET A 428 13.45 15.35 11.85
C MET A 428 13.93 14.71 13.16
N ASP A 429 15.17 14.99 13.58
CA ASP A 429 15.71 14.46 14.84
C ASP A 429 14.84 14.81 16.07
N SER A 430 14.12 15.94 16.05
CA SER A 430 13.19 16.32 17.12
C SER A 430 11.95 15.41 17.21
N TRP A 431 11.62 14.68 16.14
CA TRP A 431 10.46 13.77 16.08
C TRP A 431 10.80 12.37 16.58
N LYS A 432 12.04 11.92 16.35
CA LYS A 432 12.52 10.56 16.67
C LYS A 432 12.21 10.10 18.11
N PRO A 433 12.34 10.93 19.16
CA PRO A 433 12.00 10.50 20.52
C PRO A 433 10.54 10.07 20.72
N TYR A 434 9.61 10.55 19.88
CA TYR A 434 8.18 10.22 19.95
C TYR A 434 7.81 9.03 19.06
N LEU A 435 8.70 8.66 18.13
CA LEU A 435 8.50 7.58 17.17
C LEU A 435 9.45 6.39 17.41
N ASN A 436 10.13 6.38 18.55
CA ASN A 436 11.07 5.32 18.92
C ASN A 436 10.34 4.21 19.70
N ASP A 437 10.06 3.11 19.02
CA ASP A 437 9.58 1.87 19.63
C ASP A 437 10.43 0.69 19.12
N ASP A 438 11.23 0.11 20.02
CA ASP A 438 12.12 -1.02 19.75
C ASP A 438 11.33 -2.34 19.51
N ALA A 439 10.02 -2.36 19.78
CA ALA A 439 9.15 -3.49 19.46
C ALA A 439 8.54 -3.40 18.04
N ILE A 440 8.79 -2.31 17.31
CA ILE A 440 8.21 -2.06 15.99
C ILE A 440 9.32 -1.93 14.93
N ASN A 441 9.29 -2.84 13.95
CA ASN A 441 10.27 -2.93 12.89
C ASN A 441 9.62 -3.34 11.56
N ASN A 442 9.88 -2.59 10.50
CA ASN A 442 9.37 -2.91 9.16
C ASN A 442 10.42 -3.58 8.27
N VAL A 443 10.78 -4.82 8.61
CA VAL A 443 11.71 -5.63 7.82
C VAL A 443 11.21 -5.79 6.38
N GLY A 444 9.89 -5.98 6.20
CA GLY A 444 9.28 -6.05 4.87
C GLY A 444 9.57 -4.82 4.02
N LEU A 445 9.40 -3.61 4.57
CA LEU A 445 9.70 -2.36 3.88
C LEU A 445 11.18 -2.24 3.48
N ALA A 446 12.10 -2.62 4.37
CA ALA A 446 13.53 -2.63 4.06
C ALA A 446 13.86 -3.57 2.87
N LEU A 447 13.28 -4.77 2.85
CA LEU A 447 13.47 -5.72 1.74
C LEU A 447 12.86 -5.22 0.43
N ARG A 448 11.66 -4.62 0.47
CA ARG A 448 11.02 -4.07 -0.72
C ARG A 448 11.80 -2.89 -1.30
N TRP A 449 12.35 -2.03 -0.45
CA TRP A 449 13.24 -0.95 -0.88
C TRP A 449 14.55 -1.47 -1.47
N GLN A 450 15.12 -2.53 -0.91
CA GLN A 450 16.29 -3.16 -1.50
C GLN A 450 16.02 -3.67 -2.92
N ALA A 451 14.87 -4.32 -3.15
CA ALA A 451 14.45 -4.76 -4.48
C ALA A 451 14.20 -3.59 -5.45
N GLY A 452 13.59 -2.51 -4.94
CA GLY A 452 13.35 -1.28 -5.70
C GLY A 452 14.64 -0.60 -6.12
N LEU A 453 15.56 -0.36 -5.19
CA LEU A 453 16.86 0.27 -5.48
C LEU A 453 17.69 -0.56 -6.46
N TYR A 454 17.72 -1.89 -6.30
CA TYR A 454 18.39 -2.76 -7.27
C TYR A 454 17.84 -2.55 -8.69
N SER A 455 16.51 -2.47 -8.82
CA SER A 455 15.86 -2.27 -10.11
C SER A 455 16.12 -0.88 -10.67
N MET A 456 16.11 0.16 -9.83
CA MET A 456 16.48 1.53 -10.19
C MET A 456 17.92 1.58 -10.71
N GLU A 457 18.87 1.05 -9.95
CA GLU A 457 20.30 1.06 -10.26
C GLU A 457 20.63 0.34 -11.57
N LYS A 458 19.83 -0.66 -11.97
CA LYS A 458 19.93 -1.32 -13.28
C LYS A 458 19.84 -0.32 -14.44
N LEU A 459 19.04 0.73 -14.28
CA LEU A 459 18.87 1.80 -15.26
C LEU A 459 19.98 2.87 -15.22
N GLU A 460 20.91 2.85 -14.27
CA GLU A 460 22.04 3.81 -14.28
C GLU A 460 22.91 3.66 -15.54
N SER A 461 22.90 2.47 -16.15
CA SER A 461 23.58 2.19 -17.41
C SER A 461 22.93 2.86 -18.64
N ILE A 462 21.70 3.37 -18.50
CA ILE A 462 20.92 3.99 -19.57
C ILE A 462 20.66 5.44 -19.18
N SER A 463 21.14 6.39 -19.97
CA SER A 463 20.97 7.83 -19.69
C SER A 463 19.49 8.24 -19.68
N ASP A 464 19.15 9.33 -18.99
CA ASP A 464 17.76 9.78 -18.86
C ASP A 464 17.10 10.12 -20.22
N ASP A 465 17.87 10.74 -21.12
CA ASP A 465 17.45 11.04 -22.49
C ASP A 465 17.20 9.76 -23.30
N GLU A 466 18.09 8.77 -23.17
CA GLU A 466 17.93 7.48 -23.84
C GLU A 466 16.73 6.70 -23.30
N ARG A 467 16.50 6.72 -21.98
CA ARG A 467 15.29 6.12 -21.37
C ARG A 467 14.03 6.77 -21.92
N THR A 468 14.01 8.09 -22.05
CA THR A 468 12.87 8.83 -22.61
C THR A 468 12.64 8.42 -24.07
N ALA A 469 13.69 8.40 -24.90
CA ALA A 469 13.58 8.00 -26.30
C ALA A 469 13.09 6.55 -26.47
N LEU A 470 13.59 5.62 -25.65
CA LEU A 470 13.15 4.22 -25.66
C LEU A 470 11.68 4.07 -25.24
N VAL A 471 11.25 4.83 -24.23
CA VAL A 471 9.85 4.86 -23.78
C VAL A 471 8.95 5.36 -24.91
N ASP A 472 9.30 6.48 -25.56
CA ASP A 472 8.50 7.07 -26.63
C ASP A 472 8.43 6.14 -27.85
N GLU A 473 9.53 5.50 -28.21
CA GLU A 473 9.58 4.50 -29.29
C GLU A 473 8.68 3.30 -28.96
N TRP A 474 8.83 2.72 -27.76
CA TRP A 474 8.01 1.59 -27.32
C TRP A 474 6.52 1.95 -27.31
N ALA A 475 6.18 3.10 -26.75
CA ALA A 475 4.81 3.56 -26.63
C ALA A 475 4.16 3.74 -28.01
N ALA A 476 4.89 4.30 -28.99
CA ALA A 476 4.43 4.41 -30.36
C ALA A 476 4.20 3.03 -31.02
N LYS A 477 5.05 2.03 -30.73
CA LYS A 477 4.86 0.67 -31.25
C LYS A 477 3.63 0.00 -30.66
N VAL A 478 3.49 0.00 -29.33
CA VAL A 478 2.33 -0.62 -28.66
C VAL A 478 1.03 0.08 -29.03
N LYS A 479 1.06 1.41 -29.18
CA LYS A 479 -0.06 2.19 -29.73
C LYS A 479 -0.53 1.60 -31.06
N ASN A 480 0.38 1.44 -32.03
CA ASN A 480 0.03 0.92 -33.36
C ASN A 480 -0.54 -0.51 -33.26
N MET A 481 0.02 -1.37 -32.40
CA MET A 481 -0.51 -2.72 -32.19
C MET A 481 -1.98 -2.70 -31.71
N VAL A 482 -2.32 -1.77 -30.81
CA VAL A 482 -3.69 -1.59 -30.32
C VAL A 482 -4.61 -1.07 -31.42
N GLU A 483 -4.18 -0.05 -32.17
CA GLU A 483 -4.96 0.54 -33.28
C GLU A 483 -5.21 -0.45 -34.44
N GLU A 484 -4.33 -1.43 -34.63
CA GLU A 484 -4.49 -2.49 -35.64
C GLU A 484 -5.45 -3.62 -35.20
N ASN A 485 -5.84 -3.69 -33.92
CA ASN A 485 -6.72 -4.73 -33.41
C ASN A 485 -8.19 -4.27 -33.42
N PRO A 486 -9.11 -4.97 -34.12
CA PRO A 486 -10.49 -4.50 -34.28
C PRO A 486 -11.38 -4.63 -33.03
N ASN A 487 -10.95 -5.36 -32.00
CA ASN A 487 -11.78 -5.68 -30.82
C ASN A 487 -11.45 -4.84 -29.58
N ILE A 488 -10.46 -3.97 -29.68
CA ILE A 488 -10.03 -3.07 -28.62
C ILE A 488 -9.79 -1.69 -29.22
N ASP A 489 -9.78 -0.67 -28.37
CA ASP A 489 -9.54 0.69 -28.83
C ASP A 489 -8.64 1.45 -27.86
N LEU A 490 -7.82 2.31 -28.44
CA LEU A 490 -6.87 3.12 -27.73
C LEU A 490 -7.61 4.24 -26.99
N PHE A 491 -7.52 4.26 -25.67
CA PHE A 491 -8.08 5.37 -24.88
C PHE A 491 -7.09 6.54 -24.78
N CYS A 492 -5.87 6.27 -24.33
CA CYS A 492 -4.79 7.24 -24.30
C CYS A 492 -3.43 6.56 -24.19
N VAL A 493 -2.36 7.29 -24.53
CA VAL A 493 -0.98 6.89 -24.30
C VAL A 493 -0.31 8.04 -23.55
N GLU A 494 0.19 7.75 -22.36
CA GLU A 494 0.87 8.73 -21.52
C GLU A 494 2.19 8.13 -21.05
N ARG A 495 3.29 8.68 -21.59
CA ARG A 495 4.64 8.12 -21.42
C ARG A 495 4.65 6.62 -21.76
N SER A 496 4.95 5.79 -20.77
CA SER A 496 5.08 4.34 -20.88
C SER A 496 3.82 3.58 -20.41
N ILE A 497 2.64 4.22 -20.43
CA ILE A 497 1.35 3.60 -20.16
C ILE A 497 0.45 3.73 -21.39
N THR A 498 0.03 2.59 -21.95
CA THR A 498 -1.00 2.51 -23.00
C THR A 498 -2.31 2.05 -22.37
N SER A 499 -3.32 2.92 -22.35
CA SER A 499 -4.65 2.66 -21.80
C SER A 499 -5.61 2.24 -22.92
N ILE A 500 -6.36 1.17 -22.67
CA ILE A 500 -7.12 0.45 -23.70
C ILE A 500 -8.53 0.20 -23.17
N ARG A 501 -9.55 0.50 -23.98
CA ARG A 501 -10.94 0.05 -23.77
C ARG A 501 -11.24 -1.16 -24.64
N MET A 502 -12.12 -2.04 -24.17
CA MET A 502 -12.35 -3.35 -24.81
C MET A 502 -13.79 -3.44 -25.31
N ALA A 503 -13.96 -3.79 -26.58
CA ALA A 503 -15.26 -3.94 -27.21
C ALA A 503 -15.88 -5.29 -26.79
N LYS A 504 -17.09 -5.25 -26.26
CA LYS A 504 -17.79 -6.44 -25.79
C LYS A 504 -18.21 -7.29 -26.98
N ASP A 505 -17.71 -8.52 -27.04
CA ASP A 505 -17.93 -9.45 -28.16
C ASP A 505 -17.52 -8.85 -29.52
N GLY A 506 -16.53 -7.95 -29.52
CA GLY A 506 -16.07 -7.22 -30.71
C GLY A 506 -17.00 -6.11 -31.20
N ASP A 507 -18.10 -5.82 -30.50
CA ASP A 507 -19.01 -4.71 -30.84
C ASP A 507 -18.47 -3.38 -30.28
N THR A 508 -17.91 -2.53 -31.15
CA THR A 508 -17.33 -1.23 -30.76
C THR A 508 -18.37 -0.19 -30.32
N SER A 509 -19.67 -0.51 -30.39
CA SER A 509 -20.72 0.29 -29.77
C SER A 509 -20.96 -0.07 -28.29
N GLN A 510 -20.38 -1.17 -27.81
CA GLN A 510 -20.51 -1.67 -26.44
C GLN A 510 -19.14 -1.89 -25.82
N TRP A 511 -18.84 -1.15 -24.76
CA TRP A 511 -17.57 -1.24 -24.06
C TRP A 511 -17.74 -2.01 -22.73
N LEU A 512 -16.69 -2.71 -22.30
CA LEU A 512 -16.72 -3.38 -21.00
C LEU A 512 -16.81 -2.36 -19.85
N ASN A 513 -17.76 -2.60 -18.95
CA ASN A 513 -17.85 -1.83 -17.70
C ASN A 513 -16.83 -2.34 -16.66
N MET A 514 -16.77 -1.70 -15.49
CA MET A 514 -15.81 -2.04 -14.43
C MET A 514 -15.92 -3.49 -13.92
N GLY A 515 -17.13 -4.07 -13.86
CA GLY A 515 -17.32 -5.47 -13.44
C GLY A 515 -16.74 -6.43 -14.48
N GLU A 516 -17.06 -6.18 -15.74
CA GLU A 516 -16.60 -6.98 -16.88
C GLU A 516 -15.09 -6.86 -17.11
N ALA A 517 -14.53 -5.66 -16.94
CA ALA A 517 -13.09 -5.45 -17.02
C ALA A 517 -12.32 -6.19 -15.92
N ARG A 518 -12.91 -6.42 -14.74
CA ARG A 518 -12.31 -7.27 -13.68
C ARG A 518 -12.30 -8.74 -14.08
N ASP A 519 -13.33 -9.23 -14.76
CA ASP A 519 -13.33 -10.59 -15.31
C ASP A 519 -12.21 -10.76 -16.34
N LEU A 520 -12.12 -9.84 -17.31
CA LEU A 520 -11.05 -9.81 -18.31
C LEU A 520 -9.66 -9.75 -17.66
N PHE A 521 -9.47 -8.86 -16.68
CA PHE A 521 -8.21 -8.72 -15.96
C PHE A 521 -7.75 -10.04 -15.32
N ARG A 522 -8.70 -10.79 -14.74
CA ARG A 522 -8.40 -12.11 -14.19
C ARG A 522 -8.06 -13.12 -15.29
N TRP A 523 -8.83 -13.19 -16.38
CA TRP A 523 -8.56 -14.11 -17.50
C TRP A 523 -7.24 -13.82 -18.22
N MET A 524 -6.74 -12.57 -18.18
CA MET A 524 -5.40 -12.26 -18.69
C MET A 524 -4.31 -13.09 -18.01
N SER A 525 -4.45 -13.39 -16.71
CA SER A 525 -3.49 -14.21 -15.96
C SER A 525 -3.65 -15.73 -16.10
N LEU A 526 -4.63 -16.20 -16.87
CA LEU A 526 -4.97 -17.63 -17.00
C LEU A 526 -4.80 -18.11 -18.44
N ASP A 527 -4.56 -19.41 -18.63
CA ASP A 527 -4.82 -20.07 -19.92
C ASP A 527 -6.33 -20.29 -20.06
N VAL A 528 -6.93 -19.62 -21.04
CA VAL A 528 -8.37 -19.73 -21.35
C VAL A 528 -8.62 -20.22 -22.79
N SER A 529 -7.60 -20.79 -23.43
CA SER A 529 -7.66 -21.21 -24.84
C SER A 529 -8.70 -22.31 -25.09
N GLU A 530 -8.80 -23.29 -24.18
CA GLU A 530 -9.74 -24.41 -24.27
C GLU A 530 -11.21 -24.02 -24.02
N VAL A 531 -11.45 -22.81 -23.49
CA VAL A 531 -12.79 -22.31 -23.15
C VAL A 531 -13.52 -21.77 -24.39
N VAL A 532 -12.76 -21.38 -25.41
CA VAL A 532 -13.24 -20.70 -26.61
C VAL A 532 -13.03 -21.62 -27.81
N PRO A 533 -13.94 -22.58 -28.08
CA PRO A 533 -13.73 -23.60 -29.12
C PRO A 533 -13.66 -23.02 -30.53
N ASP A 534 -14.36 -21.90 -30.78
CA ASP A 534 -14.43 -21.23 -32.07
C ASP A 534 -13.29 -20.22 -32.30
N ALA A 535 -12.32 -20.15 -31.38
CA ALA A 535 -11.12 -19.33 -31.55
C ALA A 535 -10.26 -19.87 -32.71
N THR A 536 -9.71 -18.95 -33.51
CA THR A 536 -8.67 -19.27 -34.50
C THR A 536 -7.41 -19.81 -33.81
N GLU A 537 -6.51 -20.44 -34.55
CA GLU A 537 -5.28 -20.99 -33.97
C GLU A 537 -4.37 -19.89 -33.39
N GLU A 538 -4.33 -18.73 -34.05
CA GLU A 538 -3.65 -17.53 -33.55
C GLU A 538 -4.28 -17.01 -32.25
N GLU A 539 -5.62 -16.98 -32.17
CA GLU A 539 -6.35 -16.60 -30.95
C GLU A 539 -6.12 -17.60 -29.82
N LYS A 540 -6.14 -18.91 -30.09
CA LYS A 540 -5.86 -19.93 -29.06
C LYS A 540 -4.46 -19.76 -28.47
N LYS A 541 -3.46 -19.49 -29.32
CA LYS A 541 -2.10 -19.20 -28.86
C LYS A 541 -2.06 -17.97 -27.95
N ALA A 542 -2.79 -16.91 -28.31
CA ALA A 542 -2.89 -15.71 -27.48
C ALA A 542 -3.63 -15.98 -26.16
N LEU A 543 -4.76 -16.68 -26.20
CA LEU A 543 -5.58 -17.04 -25.04
C LEU A 543 -4.84 -17.96 -24.05
N ALA A 544 -3.91 -18.77 -24.54
CA ALA A 544 -3.05 -19.62 -23.71
C ALA A 544 -1.93 -18.86 -22.98
N THR A 545 -1.56 -17.68 -23.48
CA THR A 545 -0.44 -16.90 -22.91
C THR A 545 -0.85 -16.22 -21.62
N SER A 546 -0.18 -16.50 -20.49
CA SER A 546 -0.46 -15.78 -19.23
C SER A 546 0.20 -14.40 -19.21
N GLY A 547 -0.61 -13.36 -19.00
CA GLY A 547 -0.19 -11.96 -19.05
C GLY A 547 -0.69 -11.15 -17.85
N PHE A 548 0.17 -10.35 -17.26
CA PHE A 548 -0.15 -9.44 -16.16
C PHE A 548 -0.16 -8.01 -16.66
N ILE A 549 -1.28 -7.31 -16.50
CA ILE A 549 -1.49 -5.93 -16.98
C ILE A 549 -1.85 -5.01 -15.81
N GLY A 550 -2.05 -3.72 -16.06
CA GLY A 550 -2.59 -2.80 -15.06
C GLY A 550 -4.03 -3.15 -14.72
N GLN A 551 -4.41 -3.05 -13.44
CA GLN A 551 -5.78 -3.28 -12.98
C GLN A 551 -6.83 -2.44 -13.75
N PRO A 552 -8.11 -2.85 -13.76
CA PRO A 552 -9.14 -2.02 -14.37
C PRO A 552 -9.26 -0.65 -13.69
N VAL A 553 -9.53 0.39 -14.48
CA VAL A 553 -9.80 1.75 -13.97
C VAL A 553 -11.08 2.27 -14.60
N SER A 554 -11.96 2.82 -13.77
CA SER A 554 -13.14 3.56 -14.24
C SER A 554 -12.69 4.95 -14.65
N VAL A 555 -12.77 5.25 -15.94
CA VAL A 555 -12.43 6.57 -16.50
C VAL A 555 -13.66 7.29 -17.04
N SER A 556 -14.79 6.59 -17.17
CA SER A 556 -16.09 7.08 -17.63
C SER A 556 -17.21 6.37 -16.85
N GLU A 557 -18.44 6.88 -16.94
CA GLU A 557 -19.64 6.16 -16.47
C GLU A 557 -19.99 4.94 -17.36
N ASP A 558 -19.59 4.96 -18.62
CA ASP A 558 -20.01 3.95 -19.61
C ASP A 558 -19.01 2.80 -19.77
N PHE A 559 -17.74 3.02 -19.44
CA PHE A 559 -16.70 2.02 -19.66
C PHE A 559 -15.53 2.10 -18.67
N ALA A 560 -14.85 0.97 -18.54
CA ALA A 560 -13.56 0.86 -17.88
C ALA A 560 -12.46 0.55 -18.89
N ILE A 561 -11.22 0.82 -18.48
CA ILE A 561 -10.03 0.52 -19.26
C ILE A 561 -9.10 -0.44 -18.51
N VAL A 562 -8.23 -1.10 -19.26
CA VAL A 562 -7.02 -1.74 -18.72
C VAL A 562 -5.78 -1.08 -19.31
N ARG A 563 -4.60 -1.37 -18.76
CA ARG A 563 -3.36 -0.71 -19.19
C ARG A 563 -2.22 -1.68 -19.44
N ILE A 564 -1.49 -1.49 -20.52
CA ILE A 564 -0.17 -2.09 -20.76
C ILE A 564 0.86 -1.03 -20.38
N ALA A 565 1.74 -1.36 -19.42
CA ALA A 565 2.72 -0.41 -18.90
C ALA A 565 4.13 -0.98 -18.90
N LEU A 566 5.06 -0.26 -19.53
CA LEU A 566 6.49 -0.60 -19.56
C LEU A 566 7.12 -0.28 -18.20
N GLY A 567 7.61 -1.30 -17.50
CA GLY A 567 8.35 -1.15 -16.24
C GLY A 567 9.86 -1.18 -16.48
N VAL A 568 10.64 -0.95 -15.44
CA VAL A 568 12.10 -0.92 -15.49
C VAL A 568 12.75 -2.17 -16.11
N ASP A 569 12.30 -3.37 -15.75
CA ASP A 569 12.87 -4.61 -16.28
C ASP A 569 12.50 -4.81 -17.74
N SER A 570 11.26 -4.48 -18.11
CA SER A 570 10.81 -4.50 -19.51
C SER A 570 11.49 -3.43 -20.37
N LEU A 571 11.74 -2.24 -19.82
CA LEU A 571 12.49 -1.17 -20.50
C LEU A 571 13.96 -1.58 -20.71
N TYR A 572 14.57 -2.18 -19.68
CA TYR A 572 15.91 -2.72 -19.81
C TYR A 572 15.94 -3.86 -20.84
N ALA A 573 14.98 -4.79 -20.82
CA ALA A 573 14.89 -5.83 -21.85
C ALA A 573 14.71 -5.24 -23.25
N TYR A 574 13.88 -4.20 -23.38
CA TYR A 574 13.65 -3.50 -24.64
C TYR A 574 14.92 -2.83 -25.19
N SER A 575 15.76 -2.26 -24.32
CA SER A 575 17.03 -1.66 -24.73
C SER A 575 18.03 -2.70 -25.26
N GLN A 576 17.92 -3.96 -24.81
CA GLN A 576 18.78 -5.05 -25.25
C GLN A 576 18.25 -5.78 -26.49
N ASP A 577 16.95 -6.08 -26.52
CA ASP A 577 16.30 -6.81 -27.61
C ASP A 577 14.86 -6.31 -27.83
N LYS A 578 14.76 -5.26 -28.66
CA LYS A 578 13.48 -4.66 -29.04
C LYS A 578 12.52 -5.67 -29.67
N ALA A 579 13.02 -6.60 -30.48
CA ALA A 579 12.16 -7.51 -31.24
C ALA A 579 11.47 -8.51 -30.32
N SER A 580 12.20 -9.07 -29.35
CA SER A 580 11.65 -9.99 -28.36
C SER A 580 10.59 -9.30 -27.49
N THR A 581 10.90 -8.13 -26.93
CA THR A 581 9.95 -7.39 -26.09
C THR A 581 8.69 -6.99 -26.85
N LEU A 582 8.81 -6.52 -28.11
CA LEU A 582 7.64 -6.19 -28.93
C LEU A 582 6.81 -7.42 -29.32
N ALA A 583 7.43 -8.59 -29.44
CA ALA A 583 6.68 -9.83 -29.67
C ALA A 583 5.83 -10.21 -28.44
N GLU A 584 6.34 -9.98 -27.22
CA GLU A 584 5.55 -10.13 -25.99
C GLU A 584 4.38 -9.12 -25.96
N ASP A 585 4.64 -7.85 -26.30
CA ASP A 585 3.62 -6.80 -26.31
C ASP A 585 2.51 -7.11 -27.31
N GLN A 586 2.87 -7.56 -28.52
CA GLN A 586 1.91 -8.00 -29.53
C GLN A 586 1.08 -9.19 -29.03
N MET A 587 1.69 -10.14 -28.31
CA MET A 587 0.97 -11.27 -27.76
C MET A 587 -0.07 -10.85 -26.70
N LEU A 588 0.28 -9.89 -25.85
CA LEU A 588 -0.66 -9.32 -24.88
C LEU A 588 -1.82 -8.57 -25.55
N VAL A 589 -1.53 -7.77 -26.57
CA VAL A 589 -2.53 -7.05 -27.37
C VAL A 589 -3.48 -8.04 -28.07
N ASN A 590 -2.92 -9.10 -28.67
CA ASN A 590 -3.72 -10.16 -29.30
C ASN A 590 -4.60 -10.88 -28.29
N LYS A 591 -4.09 -11.17 -27.09
CA LYS A 591 -4.87 -11.81 -26.03
C LYS A 591 -6.02 -10.90 -25.56
N LEU A 592 -5.75 -9.61 -25.35
CA LEU A 592 -6.79 -8.63 -25.01
C LEU A 592 -7.91 -8.61 -26.06
N GLY A 593 -7.54 -8.53 -27.34
CA GLY A 593 -8.50 -8.57 -28.44
C GLY A 593 -9.29 -9.87 -28.51
N ALA A 594 -8.64 -11.01 -28.29
CA ALA A 594 -9.31 -12.31 -28.28
C ALA A 594 -10.28 -12.46 -27.11
N ILE A 595 -9.92 -12.03 -25.90
CA ILE A 595 -10.83 -12.03 -24.75
C ILE A 595 -12.01 -11.08 -24.99
N ALA A 596 -11.76 -9.89 -25.54
CA ALA A 596 -12.80 -8.92 -25.84
C ALA A 596 -13.81 -9.49 -26.86
N LYS A 597 -13.32 -10.08 -27.94
CA LYS A 597 -14.13 -10.75 -28.98
C LYS A 597 -14.96 -11.91 -28.45
N HIS A 598 -14.43 -12.68 -27.51
CA HIS A 598 -15.07 -13.90 -26.99
C HIS A 598 -15.59 -13.71 -25.56
N PHE A 599 -15.90 -12.47 -25.18
CA PHE A 599 -16.17 -12.09 -23.79
C PHE A 599 -17.36 -12.86 -23.20
N SER A 600 -18.48 -12.91 -23.92
CA SER A 600 -19.69 -13.60 -23.46
C SER A 600 -19.50 -15.11 -23.33
N THR A 601 -18.69 -15.72 -24.21
CA THR A 601 -18.33 -17.14 -24.12
C THR A 601 -17.52 -17.42 -22.85
N LEU A 602 -16.48 -16.62 -22.60
CA LEU A 602 -15.69 -16.72 -21.38
C LEU A 602 -16.55 -16.47 -20.13
N LYS A 603 -17.45 -15.48 -20.17
CA LYS A 603 -18.33 -15.18 -19.03
C LYS A 603 -19.29 -16.32 -18.73
N ALA A 604 -19.86 -16.95 -19.76
CA ALA A 604 -20.78 -18.07 -19.63
C ALA A 604 -20.10 -19.34 -19.09
N SER A 605 -18.78 -19.47 -19.23
CA SER A 605 -18.03 -20.62 -18.71
C SER A 605 -18.01 -20.72 -17.17
N GLY A 606 -18.27 -19.60 -16.48
CA GLY A 606 -18.22 -19.52 -15.02
C GLY A 606 -16.81 -19.52 -14.43
N LEU A 607 -15.77 -19.46 -15.28
CA LEU A 607 -14.39 -19.27 -14.86
C LEU A 607 -14.21 -18.05 -14.00
#